data_AF-A0A2A2R682-F1
#
_entry.id   AF-A0A2A2R682-F1
#
_cell.length_a   1.000
_cell.length_b   1.000
_cell.length_c   1.000
_cell.angle_alpha   90.00
_cell.angle_beta   90.00
_cell.angle_gamma   90.00
#
_symmetry.space_group_name_H-M   'P 1'
#
loop_
_entity.id
_entity.type
_entity.pdbx_description
1 polymer ?
#
loop_
_entity_poly.entity_id
_entity_poly.type
_entity_poly.pdbx_seq_one_letter_code
_entity_poly.pdbx_strand_id
1 'polypeptide(L)'
;MSPSGEATPSDEPDAVWPDESAEAQFLGEARERGEPVSAPPTPAAQPEATETEPAGPAPELDELVGRLPPAVRETLDELFRARFVRVTRLPRKTLAAGKG
;
A
#
# COMPACT_ATOMS: atom_id res chain seq x y z
N MET A 1 -30.53 29.24 16.12
CA MET A 1 -31.31 28.02 16.41
C MET A 1 -31.37 27.17 15.15
N SER A 2 -31.06 25.88 15.30
CA SER A 2 -30.72 24.84 14.30
C SER A 2 -31.78 24.55 13.21
N PRO A 3 -31.42 23.83 12.12
CA PRO A 3 -31.58 22.36 12.12
C PRO A 3 -30.44 21.60 11.38
N SER A 4 -29.93 20.51 11.95
CA SER A 4 -30.31 19.12 11.62
C SER A 4 -29.73 18.61 10.30
N GLY A 5 -28.88 17.59 10.40
CA GLY A 5 -28.26 16.88 9.29
C GLY A 5 -27.65 15.57 9.79
N GLU A 6 -28.55 14.63 10.04
CA GLU A 6 -28.35 13.22 10.35
C GLU A 6 -27.22 12.60 9.52
N ALA A 7 -26.13 12.17 10.18
CA ALA A 7 -25.06 11.41 9.56
C ALA A 7 -25.48 9.94 9.48
N THR A 8 -25.64 9.44 8.26
CA THR A 8 -25.81 8.02 7.96
C THR A 8 -24.56 7.23 8.34
N PRO A 9 -24.65 6.07 9.02
CA PRO A 9 -23.49 5.24 9.30
C PRO A 9 -23.13 4.46 8.03
N SER A 10 -22.23 5.01 7.21
CA SER A 10 -21.50 4.21 6.23
C SER A 10 -20.33 3.59 6.97
N ASP A 11 -20.50 2.31 7.32
CA ASP A 11 -19.55 1.44 7.99
C ASP A 11 -18.44 1.04 7.00
N GLU A 12 -17.53 1.97 6.72
CA GLU A 12 -16.19 1.69 6.22
C GLU A 12 -15.29 2.71 6.91
N PRO A 13 -14.25 2.30 7.68
CA PRO A 13 -13.27 3.27 8.13
C PRO A 13 -12.50 3.70 6.88
N ASP A 14 -12.97 4.78 6.22
CA ASP A 14 -12.10 5.63 5.43
C ASP A 14 -10.84 5.80 6.27
N ALA A 15 -9.69 5.38 5.75
CA ALA A 15 -8.43 5.60 6.42
C ALA A 15 -8.22 7.12 6.46
N VAL A 16 -8.77 7.77 7.50
CA VAL A 16 -8.62 9.19 7.76
C VAL A 16 -7.16 9.38 8.11
N TRP A 17 -6.36 9.68 7.09
CA TRP A 17 -4.99 10.09 7.27
C TRP A 17 -4.99 11.28 8.25
N PRO A 18 -4.09 11.31 9.26
CA PRO A 18 -4.02 12.44 10.17
C PRO A 18 -3.86 13.73 9.37
N ASP A 19 -4.66 14.73 9.71
CA ASP A 19 -4.46 16.07 9.16
C ASP A 19 -3.11 16.64 9.64
N GLU A 20 -2.68 17.72 9.01
CA GLU A 20 -1.39 18.35 9.30
C GLU A 20 -1.26 18.76 10.78
N SER A 21 -2.38 19.09 11.44
CA SER A 21 -2.39 19.48 12.85
C SER A 21 -2.21 18.28 13.77
N ALA A 22 -2.80 17.14 13.43
CA ALA A 22 -2.63 15.87 14.13
C ALA A 22 -1.21 15.33 13.96
N GLU A 23 -0.63 15.45 12.76
CA GLU A 23 0.77 15.09 12.49
C GLU A 23 1.73 15.98 13.31
N ALA A 24 1.50 17.29 13.36
CA ALA A 24 2.35 18.21 14.12
C ALA A 24 2.34 17.92 15.63
N GLN A 25 1.18 17.60 16.20
CA GLN A 25 1.05 17.22 17.61
C GLN A 25 1.79 15.91 17.91
N PHE A 26 1.58 14.89 17.09
CA PHE A 26 2.27 13.59 17.22
C PHE A 26 3.79 13.76 17.18
N LEU A 27 4.32 14.55 16.24
CA LEU A 27 5.74 14.84 16.13
C LEU A 27 6.27 15.65 17.32
N GLY A 28 5.44 16.52 17.92
CA GLY A 28 5.78 17.27 19.14
C GLY A 28 5.97 16.32 20.33
N GLU A 29 4.98 15.48 20.59
CA GLU A 29 5.03 14.51 21.69
C GLU A 29 6.16 13.48 21.53
N ALA A 30 6.42 13.02 20.29
CA ALA A 30 7.51 12.10 20.02
C ALA A 30 8.89 12.71 20.36
N ARG A 31 9.08 14.01 20.10
CA ARG A 31 10.30 14.75 20.52
C ARG A 31 10.41 14.84 22.04
N GLU A 32 9.29 15.08 22.74
CA GLU A 32 9.28 15.13 24.21
C GLU A 32 9.61 13.79 24.85
N ARG A 33 9.18 12.69 24.24
CA ARG A 33 9.53 11.31 24.66
C ARG A 33 10.96 10.90 24.29
N GLY A 34 11.69 11.74 23.56
CA GLY A 34 13.03 11.44 23.06
C GLY A 34 13.05 10.37 21.96
N GLU A 35 11.91 10.13 21.30
CA GLU A 35 11.86 9.25 20.13
C GLU A 35 12.60 9.91 18.96
N PRO A 36 13.35 9.13 18.16
CA PRO A 36 14.01 9.65 16.97
C PRO A 36 12.96 10.00 15.91
N VAL A 37 12.41 11.21 15.99
CA VAL A 37 11.63 11.81 14.93
C VAL A 37 12.61 12.17 13.82
N SER A 38 12.73 11.29 12.82
CA SER A 38 13.51 11.61 11.63
C SER A 38 12.84 12.80 10.96
N ALA A 39 13.41 13.99 11.16
CA ALA A 39 13.13 15.09 10.25
C ALA A 39 13.40 14.59 8.82
N PRO A 40 12.63 15.02 7.81
CA PRO A 40 13.10 14.87 6.44
C PRO A 40 14.53 15.43 6.42
N PRO A 41 15.51 14.69 5.91
CA PRO A 41 16.89 15.13 5.99
C PRO A 41 16.95 16.55 5.41
N THR A 42 17.32 17.52 6.25
CA THR A 42 17.95 18.74 5.73
C THR A 42 19.01 18.23 4.77
N PRO A 43 19.08 18.69 3.51
CA PRO A 43 20.06 18.20 2.57
C PRO A 43 21.45 18.60 3.06
N ALA A 44 21.98 17.83 4.02
CA ALA A 44 23.38 17.60 4.17
C ALA A 44 23.82 17.11 2.80
N ALA A 45 24.89 17.70 2.28
CA ALA A 45 25.57 17.24 1.09
C ALA A 45 25.99 15.77 1.29
N GLN A 46 25.02 14.86 1.12
CA GLN A 46 25.27 13.51 0.67
C GLN A 46 26.05 13.70 -0.63
N PRO A 47 27.10 12.90 -0.90
CA PRO A 47 27.53 12.78 -2.29
C PRO A 47 26.24 12.41 -3.02
N GLU A 48 25.75 13.34 -3.85
CA GLU A 48 24.46 13.15 -4.50
C GLU A 48 24.50 11.73 -5.03
N ALA A 49 23.60 10.87 -4.53
CA ALA A 49 23.24 9.71 -5.31
C ALA A 49 22.82 10.38 -6.59
N THR A 50 23.73 10.39 -7.57
CA THR A 50 23.49 11.03 -8.84
C THR A 50 22.24 10.33 -9.26
N GLU A 51 21.12 11.05 -9.15
CA GLU A 51 19.94 10.76 -9.92
C GLU A 51 20.51 10.96 -11.31
N THR A 52 21.12 9.88 -11.81
CA THR A 52 21.45 9.76 -13.21
C THR A 52 20.05 9.64 -13.74
N GLU A 53 19.42 10.79 -13.94
CA GLU A 53 18.28 10.95 -14.79
C GLU A 53 18.68 10.14 -16.00
N PRO A 54 18.08 8.95 -16.22
CA PRO A 54 18.53 8.11 -17.30
C PRO A 54 18.36 8.98 -18.53
N ALA A 55 19.48 9.33 -19.17
CA ALA A 55 19.49 10.19 -20.32
C ALA A 55 18.87 9.39 -21.48
N GLY A 56 17.54 9.33 -21.51
CA GLY A 56 16.82 8.46 -22.41
C GLY A 56 15.43 8.09 -21.90
N PRO A 57 14.58 7.55 -22.79
CA PRO A 57 13.28 7.02 -22.42
C PRO A 57 13.44 5.97 -21.32
N ALA A 58 12.44 5.90 -20.42
CA ALA A 58 12.41 4.89 -19.39
C ALA A 58 12.55 3.48 -20.01
N PRO A 59 13.36 2.59 -19.41
CA PRO A 59 13.49 1.22 -19.89
C PRO A 59 12.14 0.52 -19.87
N GLU A 60 11.93 -0.38 -20.82
CA GLU A 60 10.72 -1.20 -20.89
C GLU A 60 10.56 -2.05 -19.63
N LEU A 61 9.31 -2.38 -19.28
CA LEU A 61 9.02 -3.15 -18.07
C LEU A 61 9.76 -4.49 -18.04
N ASP A 62 9.85 -5.17 -19.19
CA ASP A 62 10.56 -6.45 -19.32
C ASP A 62 12.06 -6.33 -19.03
N GLU A 63 12.68 -5.19 -19.38
CA GLU A 63 14.08 -4.93 -19.09
C GLU A 63 14.30 -4.74 -17.58
N LEU A 64 13.36 -4.08 -16.91
CA LEU A 64 13.39 -3.91 -15.45
C LEU A 64 13.18 -5.26 -14.73
N VAL A 65 12.25 -6.08 -15.20
CA VAL A 65 12.03 -7.45 -14.69
C VAL A 65 13.27 -8.32 -14.92
N GLY A 66 13.97 -8.13 -16.04
CA GLY A 66 15.24 -8.80 -16.35
C GLY A 66 16.35 -8.56 -15.32
N ARG A 67 16.34 -7.40 -14.64
CA ARG A 67 17.34 -7.03 -13.61
C ARG A 67 17.14 -7.73 -12.27
N LEU A 68 15.95 -8.27 -11.99
CA LEU A 68 15.69 -8.98 -10.73
C LEU A 68 16.40 -10.34 -10.69
N PRO A 69 16.90 -10.80 -9.54
CA PRO A 69 17.37 -12.17 -9.39
C PRO A 69 16.26 -13.20 -9.64
N PRO A 70 16.58 -14.40 -10.16
CA PRO A 70 15.57 -15.42 -10.49
C PRO A 70 14.63 -15.76 -9.34
N ALA A 71 15.16 -15.95 -8.13
CA ALA A 71 14.37 -16.29 -6.95
C ALA A 71 13.33 -15.21 -6.60
N VAL A 72 13.66 -13.93 -6.81
CA VAL A 72 12.73 -12.81 -6.56
C VAL A 72 11.62 -12.81 -7.61
N ARG A 73 11.97 -13.02 -8.88
CA ARG A 73 10.97 -13.14 -9.97
C ARG A 73 9.99 -14.28 -9.72
N GLU A 74 10.49 -15.46 -9.36
CA GLU A 74 9.64 -16.62 -9.06
C GLU A 74 8.69 -16.35 -7.89
N THR A 75 9.17 -15.65 -6.85
CA THR A 75 8.35 -15.27 -5.71
C THR A 75 7.26 -14.28 -6.10
N LEU A 76 7.60 -13.25 -6.89
CA LEU A 76 6.64 -12.28 -7.39
C LEU A 76 5.61 -12.92 -8.32
N ASP A 77 6.05 -13.81 -9.21
CA ASP A 77 5.15 -14.59 -10.05
C ASP A 77 4.22 -15.45 -9.20
N GLU A 78 4.69 -16.11 -8.15
CA GLU A 78 3.82 -16.89 -7.27
C GLU A 78 2.79 -16.03 -6.52
N LEU A 79 3.21 -14.84 -6.03
CA LEU A 79 2.34 -13.92 -5.30
C LEU A 79 1.26 -13.29 -6.18
N PHE A 80 1.64 -12.88 -7.40
CA PHE A 80 0.77 -12.11 -8.30
C PHE A 80 0.13 -12.94 -9.40
N ARG A 81 0.50 -14.21 -9.55
CA ARG A 81 -0.18 -15.12 -10.46
C ARG A 81 -1.62 -15.31 -9.99
N ALA A 82 -2.54 -14.77 -10.78
CA ALA A 82 -3.95 -14.98 -10.60
C ALA A 82 -4.25 -16.49 -10.54
N ARG A 83 -4.71 -16.96 -9.37
CA ARG A 83 -5.32 -18.29 -9.27
C ARG A 83 -6.69 -18.22 -9.90
N PHE A 84 -6.75 -18.48 -11.21
CA PHE A 84 -8.00 -18.72 -11.90
C PHE A 84 -8.63 -20.01 -11.38
N VAL A 85 -9.48 -19.89 -10.36
CA VAL A 85 -10.30 -21.01 -9.88
C VAL A 85 -11.40 -21.24 -10.92
N ARG A 86 -11.38 -22.42 -11.56
CA ARG A 86 -12.43 -22.81 -12.49
C ARG A 86 -13.75 -22.98 -11.73
N VAL A 87 -14.66 -22.02 -11.88
CA VAL A 87 -16.02 -22.14 -11.35
C VAL A 87 -16.85 -23.01 -12.29
N THR A 88 -17.19 -24.23 -11.87
CA THR A 88 -18.15 -25.10 -12.56
C THR A 88 -19.52 -24.96 -11.93
N ARG A 89 -20.57 -24.71 -12.73
CA ARG A 89 -21.96 -24.78 -12.25
C ARG A 89 -22.29 -26.21 -11.83
N LEU A 90 -22.45 -26.44 -10.53
CA LEU A 90 -23.04 -27.68 -10.03
C LEU A 90 -24.57 -27.58 -10.08
N PRO A 91 -25.27 -28.59 -10.62
CA PRO A 91 -26.72 -28.69 -10.50
C PRO A 91 -27.16 -28.67 -9.04
N ARG A 92 -28.23 -27.91 -8.71
CA ARG A 92 -28.77 -27.80 -7.33
C ARG A 92 -29.07 -29.15 -6.66
N LYS A 93 -29.37 -30.17 -7.47
CA LYS A 93 -29.63 -31.55 -7.05
C LYS A 93 -28.41 -32.32 -6.52
N THR A 94 -27.18 -31.85 -6.78
CA THR A 94 -25.95 -32.48 -6.26
C THR A 94 -25.40 -31.79 -5.02
N LEU A 95 -26.00 -30.66 -4.60
CA LEU A 95 -25.71 -29.99 -3.33
C LEU A 95 -26.46 -30.71 -2.21
N ALA A 96 -25.95 -31.86 -1.77
CA ALA A 96 -26.54 -32.64 -0.68
C ALA A 96 -25.81 -32.35 0.66
N ALA A 97 -26.52 -31.66 1.55
CA ALA A 97 -26.45 -31.68 3.02
C ALA A 97 -25.06 -31.76 3.71
N GLY A 98 -24.43 -30.60 3.95
CA GLY A 98 -23.58 -30.40 5.13
C GLY A 98 -24.45 -29.88 6.27
N LYS A 99 -25.02 -30.80 7.05
CA LYS A 99 -25.80 -30.50 8.26
C LYS A 99 -24.80 -30.35 9.42
N GLY A 100 -24.65 -29.14 9.96
CA GLY A 100 -24.24 -28.91 11.34
C GLY A 100 -25.46 -28.98 12.24
#